data_AF-A0A2A4VEW0-F1
#
_entry.id   AF-A0A2A4VEW0-F1
#
_cell.length_a   1.000
_cell.length_b   1.000
_cell.length_c   1.000
_cell.angle_alpha   90.00
_cell.angle_beta   90.00
_cell.angle_gamma   90.00
#
_symmetry.space_group_name_H-M   'P 1'
#
loop_
_entity.id
_entity.type
_entity.pdbx_description
1 polymer ?
#
loop_
_entity_poly.entity_id
_entity_poly.type
_entity_poly.pdbx_seq_one_letter_code
_entity_poly.pdbx_strand_id
1 'polypeptide(L)' 'MSCNIPIQKGVKKAADCKCYGAVMRAYGGLIDAGEPEKTALEAAKIIYGYHHPEDSALTQALTVERWTNEKSLH' A
#
# COMPACT_ATOMS: atom_id res chain seq x y z
N MET A 1 29.63 -2.89 8.66
CA MET A 1 29.09 -1.70 7.97
C MET A 1 27.65 -1.54 8.41
N SER A 2 27.34 -0.52 9.20
CA SER A 2 25.96 -0.21 9.60
C SER A 2 25.27 0.52 8.45
N CYS A 3 24.30 -0.12 7.82
CA CYS A 3 23.44 0.55 6.84
C CYS A 3 22.60 1.61 7.57
N ASN A 4 22.87 2.89 7.32
CA ASN A 4 22.03 3.99 7.79
C ASN A 4 20.79 4.08 6.89
N ILE A 5 19.79 3.25 7.16
CA ILE A 5 18.52 3.28 6.42
C ILE A 5 17.62 4.34 7.07
N PRO A 6 17.23 5.40 6.33
CA PRO A 6 16.33 6.42 6.87
C PRO A 6 14.97 5.83 7.19
N ILE A 7 14.48 6.09 8.41
CA ILE A 7 13.15 5.65 8.85
C ILE A 7 12.11 6.63 8.30
N GLN A 8 11.30 6.19 7.35
CA GLN A 8 10.16 6.98 6.89
C GLN A 8 9.08 7.04 7.98
N LYS A 9 8.72 8.26 8.40
CA LYS A 9 7.61 8.50 9.34
C LYS A 9 6.29 8.63 8.59
N GLY A 10 5.18 8.29 9.25
CA GLY A 10 3.81 8.46 8.71
C GLY A 10 3.27 7.27 7.92
N VAL A 11 4.07 6.24 7.66
CA VAL A 11 3.62 4.98 7.06
C VAL A 11 2.61 4.30 7.98
N LYS A 12 1.37 4.11 7.53
CA LYS A 12 0.29 3.60 8.37
C LYS A 12 0.34 2.07 8.50
N LYS A 13 -0.06 1.54 9.65
CA LYS A 13 -0.27 0.09 9.83
C LYS A 13 -1.65 -0.30 9.31
N ALA A 14 -1.78 -1.53 8.82
CA ALA A 14 -3.05 -2.06 8.33
C ALA A 14 -4.18 -1.95 9.35
N ALA A 15 -3.91 -2.33 10.62
CA ALA A 15 -4.87 -2.27 11.72
C ALA A 15 -5.36 -0.85 12.06
N ASP A 16 -4.59 0.17 11.71
CA ASP A 16 -4.86 1.56 12.07
C ASP A 16 -5.54 2.36 10.94
N CYS A 17 -5.77 1.77 9.75
CA CYS A 17 -6.48 2.43 8.65
C CYS A 17 -7.82 1.78 8.29
N LYS A 18 -8.90 2.54 8.44
CA LYS A 18 -10.24 2.18 7.91
C LYS A 18 -10.25 1.90 6.40
N CYS A 19 -9.29 2.46 5.67
CA CYS A 19 -9.14 2.33 4.23
C CYS A 19 -8.56 0.98 3.79
N TYR A 20 -7.92 0.23 4.69
CA TYR A 20 -7.19 -1.00 4.40
C TYR A 20 -8.03 -1.99 3.58
N GLY A 21 -9.26 -2.26 4.01
CA GLY A 21 -10.15 -3.19 3.31
C GLY A 21 -10.49 -2.77 1.88
N ALA A 22 -10.63 -1.47 1.60
CA ALA A 22 -10.87 -0.98 0.24
C ALA A 22 -9.64 -1.16 -0.65
N VAL A 23 -8.46 -0.79 -0.13
CA VAL A 23 -7.17 -0.92 -0.82
C VAL A 23 -6.86 -2.39 -1.13
N MET A 24 -7.00 -3.28 -0.15
CA MET A 24 -6.66 -4.69 -0.32
C MET A 24 -7.65 -5.48 -1.18
N ARG A 25 -8.93 -5.06 -1.22
CA ARG A 25 -9.89 -5.62 -2.18
C ARG A 25 -9.58 -5.22 -3.61
N ALA A 26 -9.14 -3.98 -3.85
CA ALA A 26 -8.74 -3.55 -5.19
C ALA A 26 -7.46 -4.27 -5.65
N TYR A 27 -6.42 -4.31 -4.80
CA TYR A 27 -5.20 -5.05 -5.10
C TYR A 27 -5.51 -6.54 -5.33
N GLY A 28 -6.14 -7.20 -4.36
CA GLY A 28 -6.46 -8.62 -4.44
C GLY A 28 -7.35 -8.96 -5.64
N GLY A 29 -8.41 -8.18 -5.86
CA GLY A 29 -9.34 -8.43 -6.97
C GLY A 29 -8.68 -8.31 -8.35
N LEU A 30 -7.71 -7.41 -8.52
CA LEU A 30 -6.95 -7.30 -9.78
C LEU A 30 -5.96 -8.47 -9.94
N ILE A 31 -5.27 -8.88 -8.87
CA ILE A 31 -4.42 -10.08 -8.89
C ILE A 31 -5.24 -11.32 -9.23
N ASP A 32 -6.40 -11.50 -8.58
CA ASP A 32 -7.29 -12.65 -8.81
C ASP A 32 -7.86 -12.66 -10.24
N ALA A 33 -8.00 -11.49 -10.86
CA ALA A 33 -8.40 -11.34 -12.27
C ALA A 33 -7.26 -11.60 -13.27
N GLY A 34 -6.03 -11.83 -12.80
CA GLY A 34 -4.85 -12.08 -13.64
C GLY A 34 -4.15 -10.82 -14.14
N GLU A 35 -4.46 -9.64 -13.58
CA GLU A 35 -3.78 -8.40 -13.93
C GLU A 35 -2.35 -8.38 -13.41
N PRO A 36 -1.42 -7.68 -14.09
CA PRO A 36 -0.06 -7.52 -13.60
C PRO A 36 -0.02 -6.87 -12.22
N GLU A 37 0.88 -7.34 -11.35
CA GLU A 37 1.03 -6.80 -9.99
C GLU A 37 1.24 -5.28 -9.98
N LYS A 38 2.01 -4.76 -10.95
CA LYS A 38 2.20 -3.31 -11.11
C LYS A 38 0.87 -2.57 -11.27
N THR A 39 -0.05 -3.11 -12.08
CA THR A 39 -1.39 -2.52 -12.28
C THR A 39 -2.21 -2.59 -10.99
N ALA A 40 -2.19 -3.72 -10.30
CA ALA A 40 -2.88 -3.89 -9.01
C ALA A 40 -2.35 -2.93 -7.94
N LEU A 41 -1.03 -2.74 -7.88
CA LEU A 41 -0.38 -1.84 -6.94
C LEU A 41 -0.69 -0.37 -7.22
N GLU A 42 -0.70 0.05 -8.49
CA GLU A 42 -1.09 1.42 -8.86
C GLU A 42 -2.55 1.70 -8.51
N ALA A 43 -3.47 0.77 -8.78
CA ALA A 43 -4.87 0.91 -8.38
C ALA A 43 -5.04 1.07 -6.86
N ALA A 44 -4.30 0.27 -6.08
CA ALA A 44 -4.28 0.35 -4.63
C ALA A 44 -3.74 1.70 -4.13
N LYS A 45 -2.67 2.23 -4.75
CA LYS A 45 -2.11 3.57 -4.47
C LYS A 45 -3.10 4.69 -4.78
N ILE A 46 -3.83 4.62 -5.90
CA ILE A 46 -4.86 5.59 -6.27
C ILE A 46 -5.97 5.64 -5.21
N ILE A 47 -6.48 4.47 -4.79
CA ILE A 47 -7.54 4.39 -3.78
C ILE A 47 -7.06 4.91 -2.43
N TYR A 48 -5.84 4.55 -2.02
CA TYR A 48 -5.25 5.09 -0.79
C TYR A 48 -5.12 6.60 -0.85
N GLY A 49 -4.56 7.14 -1.95
CA GLY A 49 -4.36 8.57 -2.13
C GLY A 49 -5.66 9.38 -2.17
N TYR A 50 -6.75 8.78 -2.68
CA TYR A 50 -8.08 9.39 -2.61
C TYR A 50 -8.59 9.54 -1.17
N HIS A 51 -8.31 8.57 -0.29
CA HIS A 51 -8.69 8.62 1.13
C HIS A 51 -7.73 9.43 2.00
N HIS A 52 -6.47 9.57 1.57
CA HIS A 52 -5.39 10.25 2.29
C HIS A 52 -4.68 11.31 1.42
N PRO A 53 -5.41 12.33 0.93
CA PRO A 53 -4.80 13.41 0.15
C PRO A 53 -3.79 14.24 0.96
N GLU A 54 -3.82 14.16 2.29
CA GLU A 54 -2.85 14.79 3.20
C GLU A 54 -1.49 14.09 3.25
N ASP A 55 -1.44 12.80 2.91
CA ASP A 55 -0.19 12.03 2.91
C ASP A 55 0.60 12.34 1.63
N SER A 56 1.93 12.50 1.75
CA SER A 56 2.80 12.66 0.59
C SER A 56 2.77 11.42 -0.33
N ALA A 57 3.02 11.60 -1.63
CA ALA A 57 3.06 10.49 -2.59
C ALA A 57 4.00 9.34 -2.16
N LEU A 58 5.15 9.67 -1.55
CA LEU A 58 6.07 8.68 -1.00
C LEU A 58 5.45 7.90 0.17
N THR A 59 4.72 8.58 1.07
CA THR A 59 4.07 7.93 2.22
C THR A 59 2.90 7.06 1.77
N GLN A 60 2.13 7.52 0.78
CA GLN A 60 1.07 6.73 0.14
C GLN A 60 1.64 5.45 -0.47
N ALA A 61 2.69 5.57 -1.28
CA ALA A 61 3.34 4.43 -1.92
C ALA A 61 3.87 3.40 -0.92
N LEU A 62 4.65 3.86 0.07
CA LEU A 62 5.24 2.97 1.08
C LEU A 62 4.19 2.30 1.98
N THR A 63 3.09 2.99 2.27
CA THR A 63 1.99 2.40 3.05
C THR A 63 1.31 1.26 2.30
N VAL A 64 0.98 1.49 1.02
CA VAL A 64 0.34 0.47 0.20
C VAL A 64 1.29 -0.70 -0.07
N GLU A 65 2.55 -0.44 -0.45
CA GLU A 65 3.56 -1.48 -0.70
C GLU A 65 3.79 -2.36 0.54
N ARG A 66 3.83 -1.74 1.73
CA ARG A 66 3.92 -2.49 2.98
C ARG A 66 2.74 -3.45 3.15
N TRP A 67 1.51 -2.98 2.95
CA TRP A 67 0.31 -3.80 3.14
C TRP A 67 0.20 -4.94 2.14
N THR A 68 0.58 -4.70 0.87
CA THR A 68 0.56 -5.74 -0.17
C THR A 68 1.63 -6.79 0.09
N ASN A 69 2.82 -6.39 0.52
CA ASN A 69 3.89 -7.32 0.88
C ASN A 69 3.55 -8.15 2.13
N GLU A 70 2.92 -7.54 3.15
CA GLU A 70 2.44 -8.26 4.33
C GLU A 70 1.37 -9.31 3.96
N LYS A 71 0.49 -9.03 2.99
CA LYS A 71 -0.51 -10.00 2.50
C LYS A 71 0.13 -11.16 1.73
N SER A 72 1.14 -10.90 0.90
CA SER A 72 1.79 -11.94 0.08
C SER A 72 2.63 -12.95 0.88
N LEU A 73 2.87 -12.70 2.16
CA LEU A 73 3.65 -13.58 3.05
C LEU A 73 2.79 -14.61 3.81
N HIS A 74 1.48 -14.61 3.61
CA HIS A 74 0.52 -15.52 4.24
C HIS A 74 -0.11 -16.47 3.22
#